data_AF-A0A971GN86-F1
#
_entry.id   AF-A0A971GN86-F1
#
_cell.length_a   1.000
_cell.length_b   1.000
_cell.length_c   1.000
_cell.angle_alpha   90.00
_cell.angle_beta   90.00
_cell.angle_gamma   90.00
#
_symmetry.space_group_name_H-M   'P 1'
#
loop_
_entity.id
_entity.type
_entity.pdbx_description
1 polymer ?
#
loop_
_entity_poly.entity_id
_entity_poly.type
_entity_poly.pdbx_seq_one_letter_code
_entity_poly.pdbx_strand_id
1 'polypeptide(L)'
;MSVRSNPDNTSDYIKKLEGKISELLFELSEKRELLKTEQEQKQFYQFVADFAFGWELWFDPSGKIKYCSPSCLDMTGYTANQIMESVSISELLVYSLDREKFDRFLSDALNQLLASPSLEFRIMTRTRQIRWCSVNVRGVYNRQGRYMGIRASVQDITRLKRALGHINELSVGKELENRGRQRLKTELDIRERELVAFLLQLSRKNELIALASQHIKKITEDDNKHNREKLQKLLQLLEKSQRDSVDWNMVESQLERFYPGFTDRLFVRHPKLTANDKKLAACLRLGLTSKEIAGLRNLTCQSVEIARVRLRKKLKLPRQIRLVNYLSNI
;
A
#
# COMPACT_ATOMS: atom_id res chain seq x y z
N MET A 1 -43.21 -65.62 -48.31
CA MET A 1 -42.61 -66.70 -47.50
C MET A 1 -41.66 -66.06 -46.50
N SER A 2 -42.01 -66.11 -45.21
CA SER A 2 -41.29 -65.41 -44.14
C SER A 2 -40.11 -66.23 -43.62
N VAL A 3 -38.95 -65.59 -43.56
CA VAL A 3 -37.67 -66.11 -43.06
C VAL A 3 -37.77 -66.29 -41.54
N ARG A 4 -37.63 -67.53 -41.06
CA ARG A 4 -37.48 -67.85 -39.65
C ARG A 4 -36.09 -67.39 -39.20
N SER A 5 -36.02 -66.39 -38.32
CA SER A 5 -34.80 -66.04 -37.58
C SER A 5 -34.49 -67.15 -36.58
N ASN A 6 -33.33 -67.78 -36.72
CA ASN A 6 -32.90 -68.94 -35.95
C ASN A 6 -32.54 -68.54 -34.49
N PRO A 7 -33.29 -68.97 -33.46
CA PRO A 7 -33.10 -68.52 -32.07
C PRO A 7 -31.76 -68.96 -31.46
N ASP A 8 -31.18 -70.08 -31.91
CA ASP A 8 -29.93 -70.63 -31.38
C ASP A 8 -28.71 -69.73 -31.62
N ASN A 9 -28.63 -69.06 -32.78
CA ASN A 9 -27.49 -68.19 -33.11
C ASN A 9 -27.55 -66.87 -32.31
N THR A 10 -28.75 -66.47 -31.88
CA THR A 10 -28.95 -65.25 -31.08
C THR A 10 -28.58 -65.51 -29.61
N SER A 11 -28.89 -66.70 -29.08
CA SER A 11 -28.54 -67.09 -27.72
C SER A 11 -27.02 -67.23 -27.52
N ASP A 12 -26.32 -67.83 -28.47
CA ASP A 12 -24.85 -67.93 -28.45
C ASP A 12 -24.17 -66.56 -28.59
N TYR A 13 -24.73 -65.67 -29.41
CA TYR A 13 -24.23 -64.30 -29.53
C TYR A 13 -24.43 -63.49 -28.24
N ILE A 14 -25.59 -63.66 -27.57
CA ILE A 14 -25.87 -63.05 -26.27
C ILE A 14 -24.88 -63.55 -25.21
N LYS A 15 -24.66 -64.86 -25.10
CA LYS A 15 -23.65 -65.42 -24.18
C LYS A 15 -22.25 -64.88 -24.43
N LYS A 16 -21.87 -64.72 -25.71
CA LYS A 16 -20.55 -64.18 -26.08
C LYS A 16 -20.42 -62.70 -25.72
N LEU A 17 -21.49 -61.92 -25.88
CA LEU A 17 -21.53 -60.53 -25.45
C LEU A 17 -21.52 -60.39 -23.92
N GLU A 18 -22.25 -61.24 -23.21
CA GLU A 18 -22.25 -61.29 -21.74
C GLU A 18 -20.86 -61.59 -21.20
N GLY A 19 -20.17 -62.58 -21.77
CA GLY A 19 -18.78 -62.89 -21.41
C GLY A 19 -17.85 -61.70 -21.64
N LYS A 20 -17.98 -61.01 -22.77
CA LYS A 20 -17.15 -59.83 -23.09
C LYS A 20 -17.47 -58.61 -22.22
N ILE A 21 -18.74 -58.44 -21.82
CA ILE A 21 -19.15 -57.40 -20.87
C ILE A 21 -18.56 -57.69 -19.49
N SER A 22 -18.61 -58.94 -19.02
CA SER A 22 -17.98 -59.33 -17.75
C SER A 22 -16.47 -59.09 -17.76
N GLU A 23 -15.79 -59.42 -18.85
CA GLU A 23 -14.35 -59.19 -19.03
C GLU A 23 -14.02 -57.69 -19.01
N LEU A 24 -14.77 -56.86 -19.74
CA LEU A 24 -14.60 -55.40 -19.75
C LEU A 24 -14.93 -54.76 -18.40
N LEU A 25 -15.95 -55.24 -17.69
CA LEU A 25 -16.29 -54.75 -16.35
C LEU A 25 -15.16 -55.04 -15.35
N PHE A 26 -14.52 -56.21 -15.46
CA PHE A 26 -13.36 -56.56 -14.66
C PHE A 26 -12.17 -55.63 -14.96
N GLU A 27 -11.79 -55.47 -16.23
CA GLU A 27 -10.72 -54.54 -16.63
C GLU A 27 -10.98 -53.09 -16.19
N LEU A 28 -12.24 -52.64 -16.28
CA LEU A 28 -12.64 -51.29 -15.88
C LEU A 28 -12.59 -51.13 -14.35
N SER A 29 -12.89 -52.18 -13.59
CA SER A 29 -12.73 -52.20 -12.14
C SER A 29 -11.26 -52.12 -11.72
N GLU A 30 -10.38 -52.92 -12.34
CA GLU A 30 -8.93 -52.88 -12.11
C GLU A 30 -8.36 -51.50 -12.43
N LYS A 31 -8.71 -50.92 -13.59
CA LYS A 31 -8.23 -49.58 -13.96
C LYS A 31 -8.71 -48.50 -13.01
N ARG A 32 -9.94 -48.59 -12.49
CA ARG A 32 -10.46 -47.64 -11.50
C ARG A 32 -9.70 -47.74 -10.18
N GLU A 33 -9.39 -48.95 -9.74
CA GLU A 33 -8.60 -49.18 -8.54
C GLU A 33 -7.18 -48.62 -8.70
N LEU A 34 -6.53 -48.92 -9.83
CA LEU A 34 -5.21 -48.37 -10.16
C LEU A 34 -5.20 -46.83 -10.18
N LEU A 35 -6.20 -46.21 -10.83
CA LEU A 35 -6.35 -44.75 -10.88
C LEU A 35 -6.55 -44.16 -9.49
N LYS A 36 -7.35 -44.82 -8.65
CA LYS A 36 -7.60 -44.38 -7.27
C LYS A 36 -6.31 -44.45 -6.46
N THR A 37 -5.55 -45.55 -6.55
CA THR A 37 -4.25 -45.69 -5.89
C THR A 37 -3.26 -44.63 -6.37
N GLU A 38 -3.20 -44.36 -7.67
CA GLU A 38 -2.34 -43.30 -8.24
C GLU A 38 -2.74 -41.90 -7.73
N GLN A 39 -4.04 -41.62 -7.63
CA GLN A 39 -4.56 -40.38 -7.06
C GLN A 39 -4.23 -40.23 -5.57
N GLU A 40 -4.44 -41.27 -4.78
CA GLU A 40 -4.10 -41.30 -3.34
C GLU A 40 -2.59 -41.11 -3.14
N GLN A 41 -1.77 -41.78 -3.95
CA GLN A 41 -0.32 -41.65 -3.91
C GLN A 41 0.12 -40.22 -4.30
N LYS A 42 -0.49 -39.62 -5.32
CA LYS A 42 -0.23 -38.22 -5.71
C LYS A 42 -0.62 -37.25 -4.59
N GLN A 43 -1.78 -37.42 -3.98
CA GLN A 43 -2.22 -36.61 -2.85
C GLN A 43 -1.30 -36.76 -1.64
N PHE A 44 -0.88 -37.98 -1.31
CA PHE A 44 0.08 -38.25 -0.24
C PHE A 44 1.40 -37.50 -0.48
N TYR A 45 1.97 -37.58 -1.68
CA TYR A 45 3.20 -36.87 -2.00
C TYR A 45 3.03 -35.34 -1.99
N GLN A 46 1.87 -34.83 -2.42
CA GLN A 46 1.55 -33.41 -2.29
C GLN A 46 1.48 -32.99 -0.82
N PHE A 47 0.80 -33.75 0.04
CA PHE A 47 0.77 -33.47 1.48
C PHE A 47 2.17 -33.47 2.10
N VAL A 48 2.98 -34.50 1.83
CA VAL A 48 4.35 -34.56 2.36
C VAL A 48 5.19 -33.35 1.94
N ALA A 49 5.00 -32.85 0.71
CA ALA A 49 5.67 -31.66 0.22
C ALA A 49 5.07 -30.35 0.77
N ASP A 50 3.76 -30.29 0.99
CA ASP A 50 3.05 -29.13 1.54
C ASP A 50 3.30 -28.96 3.05
N PHE A 51 3.56 -30.06 3.77
CA PHE A 51 3.98 -30.05 5.18
C PHE A 51 5.51 -29.92 5.36
N ALA A 52 6.27 -29.83 4.27
CA ALA A 52 7.68 -29.51 4.39
C ALA A 52 7.84 -28.07 4.92
N PHE A 53 8.54 -27.91 6.05
CA PHE A 53 8.84 -26.61 6.64
C PHE A 53 9.69 -25.72 5.71
N GLY A 54 10.43 -26.32 4.77
CA GLY A 54 11.23 -25.62 3.77
C GLY A 54 10.42 -25.21 2.54
N TRP A 55 10.87 -24.16 1.86
CA TRP A 55 10.32 -23.82 0.54
C TRP A 55 10.90 -24.79 -0.49
N GLU A 56 10.04 -25.64 -1.06
CA GLU A 56 10.42 -26.68 -2.01
C GLU A 56 9.98 -26.29 -3.42
N LEU A 57 10.87 -26.53 -4.38
CA LEU A 57 10.63 -26.30 -5.80
C LEU A 57 11.01 -27.55 -6.60
N TRP A 58 10.27 -27.82 -7.66
CA TRP A 58 10.69 -28.76 -8.70
C TRP A 58 10.72 -28.04 -10.03
N PHE A 59 11.89 -28.02 -10.64
CA PHE A 59 12.12 -27.55 -12.00
C PHE A 59 12.19 -28.75 -12.94
N ASP A 60 11.56 -28.65 -14.10
CA ASP A 60 11.81 -29.60 -15.18
C ASP A 60 13.14 -29.29 -15.90
N PRO A 61 13.59 -30.14 -16.84
CA PRO A 61 14.86 -29.92 -17.53
C PRO A 61 14.95 -28.62 -18.34
N SER A 62 13.82 -27.97 -18.65
CA SER A 62 13.80 -26.67 -19.33
C SER A 62 13.94 -25.47 -18.38
N GLY A 63 13.95 -25.73 -17.06
CA GLY A 63 13.96 -24.68 -16.03
C GLY A 63 12.57 -24.16 -15.67
N LYS A 64 11.49 -24.77 -16.17
CA LYS A 64 10.12 -24.42 -15.77
C LYS A 64 9.77 -25.04 -14.42
N ILE A 65 9.16 -24.24 -13.54
CA ILE A 65 8.70 -24.70 -12.23
C ILE A 65 7.45 -25.58 -12.41
N LYS A 66 7.57 -26.87 -12.10
CA LYS A 66 6.47 -27.85 -12.08
C LYS A 66 5.73 -27.91 -10.75
N TYR A 67 6.41 -27.57 -9.67
CA TYR A 67 5.84 -27.55 -8.33
C TYR A 67 6.55 -26.52 -7.47
N CYS A 68 5.77 -25.86 -6.62
CA CYS A 68 6.23 -24.94 -5.58
C CYS A 68 5.41 -25.20 -4.32
N SER A 69 6.06 -25.47 -3.19
CA SER A 69 5.32 -25.71 -1.95
C SER A 69 4.64 -24.45 -1.43
N PRO A 70 3.46 -24.56 -0.78
CA PRO A 70 2.76 -23.42 -0.17
C PRO A 70 3.58 -22.66 0.88
N SER A 71 4.56 -23.33 1.52
CA SER A 71 5.50 -22.76 2.49
C SER A 71 6.30 -21.57 1.95
N CYS A 72 6.34 -21.38 0.62
CA CYS A 72 6.92 -20.19 -0.01
C CYS A 72 6.27 -18.87 0.44
N LEU A 73 4.99 -18.88 0.85
CA LEU A 73 4.26 -17.67 1.21
C LEU A 73 4.86 -16.98 2.44
N ASP A 74 5.17 -17.74 3.48
CA ASP A 74 5.75 -17.22 4.72
C ASP A 74 7.17 -16.68 4.51
N MET A 75 7.90 -17.27 3.55
CA MET A 75 9.26 -16.88 3.21
C MET A 75 9.32 -15.64 2.31
N THR A 76 8.50 -15.62 1.26
CA THR A 76 8.63 -14.66 0.14
C THR A 76 7.52 -13.61 0.10
N GLY A 77 6.36 -13.89 0.70
CA GLY A 77 5.14 -13.08 0.56
C GLY A 77 4.41 -13.29 -0.78
N TYR A 78 4.86 -14.21 -1.62
CA TYR A 78 4.20 -14.62 -2.85
C TYR A 78 3.59 -16.01 -2.69
N THR A 79 2.42 -16.22 -3.29
CA THR A 79 1.79 -17.55 -3.31
C THR A 79 2.49 -18.46 -4.31
N ALA A 80 2.36 -19.78 -4.13
CA ALA A 80 2.94 -20.77 -5.03
C ALA A 80 2.53 -20.53 -6.49
N ASN A 81 1.26 -20.21 -6.75
CA ASN A 81 0.76 -19.93 -8.10
C ASN A 81 1.47 -18.72 -8.73
N GLN A 82 1.64 -17.63 -7.98
CA GLN A 82 2.34 -16.44 -8.47
C GLN A 82 3.81 -16.73 -8.82
N ILE A 83 4.47 -17.61 -8.07
CA ILE A 83 5.84 -18.03 -8.36
C ILE A 83 5.86 -18.93 -9.61
N MET A 84 4.95 -19.90 -9.72
CA MET A 84 4.87 -20.82 -10.86
C MET A 84 4.48 -20.13 -12.18
N GLU A 85 3.68 -19.06 -12.12
CA GLU A 85 3.28 -18.25 -13.28
C GLU A 85 4.31 -17.17 -13.63
N SER A 86 5.34 -16.98 -12.82
CA SER A 86 6.36 -15.96 -13.08
C SER A 86 7.19 -16.30 -14.31
N VAL A 87 7.51 -15.27 -15.11
CA VAL A 87 8.39 -15.40 -16.27
C VAL A 87 9.81 -15.74 -15.82
N SER A 88 10.27 -15.09 -14.76
CA SER A 88 11.56 -15.34 -14.14
C SER A 88 11.48 -15.20 -12.63
N ILE A 89 11.85 -16.28 -11.93
CA ILE A 89 11.93 -16.28 -10.47
C ILE A 89 13.05 -15.35 -9.98
N SER A 90 14.15 -15.22 -10.73
CA SER A 90 15.26 -14.35 -10.34
C SER A 90 14.88 -12.88 -10.42
N GLU A 91 14.09 -12.49 -11.42
CA GLU A 91 13.56 -11.14 -11.52
C GLU A 91 12.50 -10.84 -10.46
N LEU A 92 11.65 -11.83 -10.16
CA LEU A 92 10.53 -11.66 -9.22
C LEU A 92 11.02 -11.43 -7.79
N LEU A 93 11.98 -12.21 -7.31
CA LEU A 93 12.32 -12.25 -5.90
C LEU A 93 13.81 -12.28 -5.58
N VAL A 94 14.72 -12.59 -6.50
CA VAL A 94 16.16 -12.58 -6.19
C VAL A 94 16.66 -11.13 -6.15
N TYR A 95 17.42 -10.81 -5.11
CA TYR A 95 18.01 -9.48 -4.93
C TYR A 95 18.91 -9.14 -6.12
N SER A 96 18.84 -7.90 -6.62
CA SER A 96 19.46 -7.50 -7.89
C SER A 96 20.94 -7.87 -8.02
N LEU A 97 21.72 -7.70 -6.95
CA LEU A 97 23.16 -8.02 -6.93
C LEU A 97 23.47 -9.52 -6.93
N ASP A 98 22.49 -10.38 -6.60
CA ASP A 98 22.68 -11.82 -6.51
C ASP A 98 22.11 -12.56 -7.74
N ARG A 99 21.42 -11.86 -8.65
CA ARG A 99 20.73 -12.46 -9.82
C ARG A 99 21.66 -13.22 -10.73
N GLU A 100 22.74 -12.60 -11.22
CA GLU A 100 23.69 -13.27 -12.12
C GLU A 100 24.34 -14.52 -11.50
N LYS A 101 24.57 -14.50 -10.19
CA LYS A 101 25.12 -15.64 -9.47
C LYS A 101 24.08 -16.75 -9.35
N PHE A 102 22.85 -16.40 -9.03
CA PHE A 102 21.72 -17.33 -8.92
C PHE A 102 21.38 -17.97 -10.26
N ASP A 103 21.31 -17.18 -11.35
CA ASP A 103 20.96 -17.66 -12.69
C ASP A 103 22.02 -18.64 -13.22
N ARG A 104 23.30 -18.33 -13.00
CA ARG A 104 24.40 -19.25 -13.33
C ARG A 104 24.30 -20.56 -12.55
N PHE A 105 24.10 -20.49 -11.23
CA PHE A 105 23.93 -21.67 -10.40
C PHE A 105 22.74 -22.54 -10.84
N LEU A 106 21.60 -21.91 -11.14
CA LEU A 106 20.41 -22.63 -11.61
C LEU A 106 20.63 -23.29 -12.97
N SER A 107 21.29 -22.59 -13.91
CA SER A 107 21.69 -23.13 -15.21
C SER A 107 22.62 -24.33 -15.06
N ASP A 108 23.67 -24.22 -14.23
CA ASP A 108 24.62 -25.31 -13.99
C ASP A 108 23.93 -26.51 -13.34
N ALA A 109 22.95 -26.26 -12.44
CA ALA A 109 22.15 -27.30 -11.80
C ALA A 109 21.31 -28.09 -12.80
N LEU A 110 20.63 -27.39 -13.72
CA LEU A 110 19.79 -28.00 -14.75
C LEU A 110 20.63 -28.79 -15.75
N ASN A 111 21.83 -28.30 -16.06
CA ASN A 111 22.77 -28.96 -16.96
C ASN A 111 23.61 -30.07 -16.30
N GLN A 112 23.40 -30.34 -15.00
CA GLN A 112 24.14 -31.34 -14.22
C GLN A 112 25.66 -31.08 -14.15
N LEU A 113 26.06 -29.80 -14.17
CA LEU A 113 27.46 -29.36 -14.18
C LEU A 113 27.94 -28.85 -12.80
N LEU A 114 27.11 -28.97 -11.75
CA LEU A 114 27.42 -28.39 -10.44
C LEU A 114 28.59 -29.08 -9.74
N ALA A 115 29.57 -28.27 -9.33
CA ALA A 115 30.60 -28.67 -8.37
C ALA A 115 30.11 -28.67 -6.91
N SER A 116 29.15 -27.80 -6.57
CA SER A 116 28.51 -27.74 -5.25
C SER A 116 26.98 -27.70 -5.41
N PRO A 117 26.22 -28.50 -4.66
CA PRO A 117 24.76 -28.54 -4.76
C PRO A 117 24.08 -27.41 -3.98
N SER A 118 24.82 -26.46 -3.39
CA SER A 118 24.26 -25.42 -2.53
C SER A 118 24.70 -24.00 -2.92
N LEU A 119 23.79 -23.04 -2.71
CA LEU A 119 24.02 -21.63 -2.93
C LEU A 119 23.35 -20.80 -1.83
N GLU A 120 24.10 -19.85 -1.27
CA GLU A 120 23.53 -18.77 -0.46
C GLU A 120 23.34 -17.51 -1.31
N PHE A 121 22.16 -16.91 -1.18
CA PHE A 121 21.73 -15.72 -1.93
C PHE A 121 20.67 -14.95 -1.15
N ARG A 122 20.41 -13.71 -1.56
CA ARG A 122 19.37 -12.86 -0.97
C ARG A 122 18.13 -12.84 -1.84
N ILE A 123 16.98 -12.85 -1.16
CA ILE A 123 15.69 -12.56 -1.77
C ILE A 123 15.14 -11.23 -1.26
N MET A 124 14.33 -10.58 -2.08
CA MET A 124 13.48 -9.45 -1.72
C MET A 124 12.04 -9.92 -1.65
N THR A 125 11.44 -9.88 -0.47
CA THR A 125 10.04 -10.28 -0.29
C THR A 125 9.09 -9.29 -0.95
N ARG A 126 7.82 -9.68 -1.10
CA ARG A 126 6.74 -8.79 -1.57
C ARG A 126 6.60 -7.50 -0.73
N THR A 127 6.96 -7.56 0.55
CA THR A 127 6.97 -6.43 1.49
C THR A 127 8.29 -5.64 1.47
N ARG A 128 9.18 -5.89 0.50
CA ARG A 128 10.51 -5.27 0.34
C ARG A 128 11.49 -5.55 1.48
N GLN A 129 11.35 -6.68 2.17
CA GLN A 129 12.32 -7.12 3.17
C GLN A 129 13.40 -7.98 2.50
N ILE A 130 14.65 -7.80 2.91
CA ILE A 130 15.75 -8.67 2.47
C ILE A 130 15.84 -9.87 3.40
N ARG A 131 15.88 -11.08 2.83
CA ARG A 131 16.13 -12.33 3.55
C ARG A 131 17.30 -13.07 2.90
N TRP A 132 18.13 -13.67 3.74
CA TRP A 132 19.18 -14.58 3.28
C TRP A 132 18.62 -15.99 3.20
N CYS A 133 18.81 -16.60 2.04
CA CYS A 133 18.36 -17.93 1.73
C CYS A 133 19.55 -18.84 1.42
N SER A 134 19.46 -20.10 1.85
CA SER A 134 20.31 -21.18 1.36
C SER A 134 19.43 -22.11 0.52
N VAL A 135 19.80 -22.31 -0.74
CA VAL A 135 19.17 -23.30 -1.61
C VAL A 135 20.09 -24.51 -1.74
N ASN A 136 19.51 -25.69 -1.63
CA ASN A 136 20.15 -26.96 -1.97
C ASN A 136 19.39 -27.60 -3.13
N VAL A 137 20.11 -28.10 -4.13
CA VAL A 137 19.51 -28.74 -5.30
C VAL A 137 19.92 -30.20 -5.43
N ARG A 138 19.01 -31.04 -5.96
CA ARG A 138 19.27 -32.44 -6.31
C ARG A 138 18.59 -32.77 -7.63
N GLY A 139 19.28 -33.55 -8.46
CA GLY A 139 18.69 -34.12 -9.69
C GLY A 139 17.58 -35.10 -9.36
N VAL A 140 16.50 -35.05 -10.14
CA VAL A 140 15.37 -35.98 -10.06
C VAL A 140 15.42 -36.88 -11.28
N TYR A 141 15.34 -38.19 -11.07
CA TYR A 141 15.39 -39.19 -12.13
C TYR A 141 14.18 -40.12 -12.02
N ASN A 142 13.66 -40.58 -13.15
CA ASN A 142 12.62 -41.60 -13.15
C ASN A 142 13.22 -42.99 -12.87
N ARG A 143 12.37 -44.02 -12.75
CA ARG A 143 12.80 -45.41 -12.51
C ARG A 143 13.70 -46.00 -13.61
N GLN A 144 13.71 -45.41 -14.80
CA GLN A 144 14.54 -45.81 -15.94
C GLN A 144 15.86 -45.01 -16.01
N GLY A 145 16.15 -44.16 -15.03
CA GLY A 145 17.35 -43.32 -15.01
C GLY A 145 17.28 -42.06 -15.87
N ARG A 146 16.13 -41.76 -16.47
CA ARG A 146 15.95 -40.53 -17.27
C ARG A 146 15.87 -39.31 -16.35
N TYR A 147 16.64 -38.28 -16.69
CA TYR A 147 16.62 -37.00 -15.99
C TYR A 147 15.28 -36.28 -16.16
N MET A 148 14.69 -35.87 -15.04
CA MET A 148 13.38 -35.23 -14.92
C MET A 148 13.47 -33.79 -14.41
N GLY A 149 14.69 -33.26 -14.25
CA GLY A 149 14.96 -31.90 -13.76
C GLY A 149 15.57 -31.90 -12.36
N ILE A 150 15.41 -30.80 -11.61
CA ILE A 150 15.97 -30.65 -10.27
C ILE A 150 14.91 -30.34 -9.23
N ARG A 151 15.08 -30.90 -8.04
CA ARG A 151 14.39 -30.44 -6.83
C ARG A 151 15.29 -29.44 -6.11
N ALA A 152 14.74 -28.31 -5.70
CA ALA A 152 15.41 -27.33 -4.86
C ALA A 152 14.69 -27.21 -3.50
N SER A 153 15.46 -27.19 -2.43
CA SER A 153 14.98 -26.92 -1.07
C SER A 153 15.63 -25.64 -0.57
N VAL A 154 14.81 -24.66 -0.22
CA VAL A 154 15.23 -23.32 0.19
C VAL A 154 14.90 -23.10 1.66
N GLN A 155 15.89 -22.65 2.42
CA GLN A 155 15.78 -22.32 3.83
C GLN A 155 16.13 -20.86 4.09
N ASP A 156 15.37 -20.20 4.97
CA ASP A 156 15.70 -18.87 5.48
C ASP A 156 16.81 -18.99 6.53
N ILE A 157 18.01 -18.56 6.15
CA ILE A 157 19.21 -18.54 7.00
C ILE A 157 19.48 -17.14 7.56
N THR A 158 18.54 -16.21 7.47
CA THR A 158 18.75 -14.82 7.92
C THR A 158 19.06 -14.77 9.42
N ARG A 159 18.38 -15.59 10.24
CA ARG A 159 18.67 -15.68 11.68
C ARG A 159 20.06 -16.24 11.95
N LEU A 160 20.47 -17.27 11.21
CA LEU A 160 21.79 -17.89 11.31
C LEU A 160 22.89 -16.89 10.92
N LYS A 161 22.75 -16.20 9.79
CA LYS A 161 23.70 -15.20 9.32
C LYS A 161 23.84 -14.01 10.28
N ARG A 162 22.75 -13.61 10.96
CA ARG A 162 22.81 -12.62 12.05
C ARG A 162 23.58 -13.14 13.26
N ALA A 163 23.31 -14.37 13.70
CA ALA A 163 24.00 -14.96 14.84
C ALA A 163 25.51 -15.13 14.61
N LEU A 164 25.91 -15.39 13.36
CA LEU A 164 27.32 -15.51 12.94
C LEU A 164 28.01 -14.15 12.73
N GLY A 165 27.34 -13.01 12.94
CA GLY A 165 27.90 -11.67 12.71
C GLY A 165 28.12 -11.30 11.24
N HIS A 166 27.75 -12.19 10.30
CA HIS A 166 27.84 -11.94 8.86
C HIS A 166 26.85 -10.86 8.38
N ILE A 167 25.83 -10.56 9.19
CA ILE A 167 24.89 -9.45 8.97
C ILE A 167 25.00 -8.52 10.18
N ASN A 168 25.92 -7.56 10.11
CA ASN A 168 26.03 -6.52 11.15
C ASN A 168 25.03 -5.37 10.98
N GLU A 169 24.11 -5.42 10.00
CA GLU A 169 23.22 -4.27 9.73
C GLU A 169 21.78 -4.69 9.40
N LEU A 170 20.98 -4.88 10.45
CA LEU A 170 19.60 -4.40 10.48
C LEU A 170 19.47 -3.10 11.30
N SER A 171 20.54 -2.66 11.93
CA SER A 171 20.69 -1.33 12.55
C SER A 171 20.58 -0.25 11.49
N VAL A 172 21.26 -0.32 10.34
CA VAL A 172 21.19 0.78 9.33
C VAL A 172 19.82 0.89 8.66
N GLY A 173 19.16 -0.21 8.30
CA GLY A 173 17.82 -0.15 7.68
C GLY A 173 16.73 0.36 8.64
N LYS A 174 16.67 -0.19 9.86
CA LYS A 174 15.73 0.29 10.88
C LYS A 174 16.12 1.66 11.43
N GLU A 175 17.40 1.99 11.58
CA GLU A 175 17.82 3.34 11.99
C GLU A 175 17.59 4.36 10.89
N LEU A 176 17.76 4.04 9.60
CA LEU A 176 17.41 4.96 8.53
C LEU A 176 15.90 5.17 8.45
N GLU A 177 15.11 4.11 8.61
CA GLU A 177 13.65 4.23 8.66
C GLU A 177 13.18 4.98 9.92
N ASN A 178 13.77 4.69 11.08
CA ASN A 178 13.48 5.39 12.34
C ASN A 178 13.98 6.83 12.33
N ARG A 179 15.17 7.11 11.79
CA ARG A 179 15.70 8.47 11.59
C ARG A 179 14.85 9.21 10.57
N GLY A 180 14.39 8.56 9.51
CA GLY A 180 13.46 9.10 8.53
C GLY A 180 12.14 9.49 9.19
N ARG A 181 11.51 8.58 9.93
CA ARG A 181 10.29 8.83 10.71
C ARG A 181 10.48 9.92 11.76
N GLN A 182 11.59 9.90 12.49
CA GLN A 182 11.89 10.88 13.53
C GLN A 182 12.12 12.26 12.93
N ARG A 183 12.87 12.36 11.81
CA ARG A 183 13.03 13.62 11.07
C ARG A 183 11.71 14.15 10.57
N LEU A 184 10.87 13.30 9.98
CA LEU A 184 9.55 13.70 9.49
C LEU A 184 8.65 14.18 10.63
N LYS A 185 8.71 13.50 11.79
CA LYS A 185 7.98 13.91 12.99
C LYS A 185 8.51 15.22 13.56
N THR A 186 9.82 15.40 13.65
CA THR A 186 10.44 16.64 14.11
C THR A 186 10.13 17.79 13.15
N GLU A 187 10.12 17.54 11.84
CA GLU A 187 9.72 18.53 10.86
C GLU A 187 8.24 18.92 11.04
N LEU A 188 7.34 17.94 11.20
CA LEU A 188 5.94 18.21 11.52
C LEU A 188 5.78 19.02 12.81
N ASP A 189 6.49 18.66 13.89
CA ASP A 189 6.44 19.38 15.16
C ASP A 189 6.96 20.82 15.02
N ILE A 190 8.03 21.04 14.24
CA ILE A 190 8.55 22.38 13.94
C ILE A 190 7.51 23.18 13.14
N ARG A 191 6.91 22.59 12.11
CA ARG A 191 5.87 23.24 11.29
C ARG A 191 4.62 23.58 12.09
N GLU A 192 4.21 22.71 13.01
CA GLU A 192 3.08 22.95 13.90
C GLU A 192 3.37 24.10 14.89
N ARG A 193 4.59 24.14 15.45
CA ARG A 193 5.02 25.25 16.32
C ARG A 193 5.12 26.58 15.57
N GLU A 194 5.64 26.58 14.33
CA GLU A 194 5.68 27.76 13.47
C GLU A 194 4.26 28.28 13.19
N LEU A 195 3.31 27.39 12.93
CA LEU A 195 1.91 27.74 12.72
C LEU A 195 1.28 28.34 13.98
N VAL A 196 1.46 27.71 15.14
CA VAL A 196 0.91 28.22 16.42
C VAL A 196 1.51 29.58 16.77
N ALA A 197 2.82 29.77 16.61
CA ALA A 197 3.47 31.06 16.87
C ALA A 197 2.93 32.16 15.95
N PHE A 198 2.71 31.85 14.68
CA PHE A 198 2.10 32.76 13.71
C PHE A 198 0.67 33.14 14.09
N LEU A 199 -0.16 32.17 14.49
CA LEU A 199 -1.54 32.42 14.92
C LEU A 199 -1.61 33.27 16.20
N LEU A 200 -0.72 33.03 17.15
CA LEU A 200 -0.61 33.84 18.37
C LEU A 200 -0.21 35.28 18.06
N GLN A 201 0.76 35.50 17.16
CA GLN A 201 1.14 36.84 16.73
C GLN A 201 -0.02 37.58 16.06
N LEU A 202 -0.77 36.89 15.19
CA LEU A 202 -1.95 37.47 14.55
C LEU A 202 -3.04 37.83 15.57
N SER A 203 -3.35 36.93 16.51
CA SER A 203 -4.36 37.17 17.54
C SER A 203 -3.98 38.38 18.42
N ARG A 204 -2.72 38.43 18.88
CA ARG A 204 -2.23 39.53 19.72
C ARG A 204 -2.28 40.87 18.99
N LYS A 205 -1.94 40.90 17.70
CA LYS A 205 -2.04 42.11 16.87
C LYS A 205 -3.50 42.58 16.77
N ASN A 206 -4.44 41.66 16.59
CA ASN A 206 -5.87 41.98 16.52
C ASN A 206 -6.41 42.52 17.86
N GLU A 207 -6.01 41.96 19.00
CA GLU A 207 -6.40 42.46 20.33
C GLU A 207 -5.89 43.87 20.60
N LEU A 208 -4.62 44.16 20.28
CA LEU A 208 -4.06 45.50 20.46
C LEU A 208 -4.79 46.55 19.61
N ILE A 209 -5.17 46.20 18.38
CA ILE A 209 -5.96 47.10 17.52
C ILE A 209 -7.35 47.35 18.11
N ALA A 210 -8.00 46.31 18.65
CA ALA A 210 -9.30 46.44 19.30
C ALA A 210 -9.24 47.35 20.54
N LEU A 211 -8.22 47.17 21.38
CA LEU A 211 -7.98 48.00 22.56
C LEU A 211 -7.67 49.45 22.19
N ALA A 212 -6.78 49.68 21.21
CA ALA A 212 -6.48 51.02 20.72
C ALA A 212 -7.74 51.72 20.19
N SER A 213 -8.58 51.01 19.43
CA SER A 213 -9.85 51.54 18.92
C SER A 213 -10.81 51.89 20.06
N GLN A 214 -10.86 51.09 21.13
CA GLN A 214 -11.71 51.36 22.28
C GLN A 214 -11.23 52.57 23.09
N HIS A 215 -9.93 52.71 23.31
CA HIS A 215 -9.36 53.86 24.01
C HIS A 215 -9.59 55.17 23.25
N ILE A 216 -9.40 55.16 21.92
CA ILE A 216 -9.63 56.36 21.11
C ILE A 216 -11.12 56.74 21.13
N LYS A 217 -12.05 55.76 21.09
CA LYS A 217 -13.50 56.03 21.22
C LYS A 217 -13.84 56.75 22.53
N LYS A 218 -13.29 56.30 23.66
CA LYS A 218 -13.50 56.96 24.96
C LYS A 218 -12.98 58.40 24.97
N ILE A 219 -11.81 58.66 24.37
CA ILE A 219 -11.22 60.00 24.35
C ILE A 219 -11.99 60.92 23.37
N THR A 220 -12.60 60.38 22.30
CA THR A 220 -13.48 61.18 21.44
C THR A 220 -14.80 61.59 22.09
N GLU A 221 -15.20 60.99 23.22
CA GLU A 221 -16.41 61.36 23.96
C GLU A 221 -16.19 62.61 24.85
N ASP A 222 -14.93 62.98 25.16
CA ASP A 222 -14.58 64.19 25.94
C ASP A 222 -14.72 65.51 25.14
N ASP A 223 -15.01 66.61 25.84
CA ASP A 223 -15.49 67.90 25.30
C ASP A 223 -14.47 68.76 24.50
N ASN A 224 -13.23 68.28 24.32
CA ASN A 224 -12.19 69.02 23.61
C ASN A 224 -12.30 68.89 22.07
N LYS A 225 -13.04 69.82 21.46
CA LYS A 225 -13.38 69.90 20.02
C LYS A 225 -12.18 69.75 19.07
N HIS A 226 -11.00 70.28 19.42
CA HIS A 226 -9.79 70.22 18.57
C HIS A 226 -9.08 68.85 18.59
N ASN A 227 -9.21 68.09 19.68
CA ASN A 227 -8.67 66.72 19.77
C ASN A 227 -9.61 65.71 19.12
N ARG A 228 -10.92 65.96 19.17
CA ARG A 228 -11.97 65.09 18.63
C ARG A 228 -11.78 64.80 17.14
N GLU A 229 -11.45 65.79 16.31
CA GLU A 229 -11.22 65.59 14.86
C GLU A 229 -9.93 64.80 14.55
N LYS A 230 -8.83 65.07 15.28
CA LYS A 230 -7.57 64.33 15.13
C LYS A 230 -7.72 62.87 15.58
N LEU A 231 -8.45 62.66 16.67
CA LEU A 231 -8.76 61.32 17.19
C LEU A 231 -9.76 60.58 16.30
N GLN A 232 -10.74 61.26 15.71
CA GLN A 232 -11.63 60.67 14.69
C GLN A 232 -10.88 60.26 13.43
N LYS A 233 -9.91 61.06 12.96
CA LYS A 233 -9.03 60.66 11.85
C LYS A 233 -8.15 59.46 12.21
N LEU A 234 -7.61 59.40 13.42
CA LEU A 234 -6.86 58.24 13.91
C LEU A 234 -7.73 56.99 14.04
N LEU A 235 -8.97 57.13 14.53
CA LEU A 235 -9.98 56.07 14.55
C LEU A 235 -10.29 55.59 13.14
N GLN A 236 -10.50 56.49 12.19
CA GLN A 236 -10.73 56.12 10.79
C GLN A 236 -9.50 55.41 10.17
N LEU A 237 -8.28 55.86 10.46
CA LEU A 237 -7.06 55.20 9.97
C LEU A 237 -6.85 53.82 10.60
N LEU A 238 -7.17 53.66 11.89
CA LEU A 238 -7.14 52.38 12.59
C LEU A 238 -8.23 51.44 12.12
N GLU A 239 -9.48 51.90 12.02
CA GLU A 239 -10.59 51.11 11.47
C GLU A 239 -10.36 50.76 9.99
N LYS A 240 -9.70 51.63 9.21
CA LYS A 240 -9.30 51.35 7.82
C LYS A 240 -8.17 50.31 7.75
N SER A 241 -7.12 50.44 8.57
CA SER A 241 -6.05 49.43 8.68
C SER A 241 -6.53 48.10 9.27
N GLN A 242 -7.62 48.10 10.05
CA GLN A 242 -8.32 46.91 10.54
C GLN A 242 -9.26 46.31 9.49
N ARG A 243 -9.75 47.10 8.52
CA ARG A 243 -10.53 46.62 7.35
C ARG A 243 -9.65 46.00 6.27
N ASP A 244 -8.39 46.43 6.16
CA ASP A 244 -7.36 45.77 5.35
C ASP A 244 -6.73 44.57 6.11
N SER A 245 -7.51 43.92 6.96
CA SER A 245 -7.06 42.88 7.90
C SER A 245 -6.54 41.63 7.18
N VAL A 246 -5.35 41.24 7.65
CA VAL A 246 -4.58 40.06 7.26
C VAL A 246 -4.18 40.15 5.78
N ASP A 247 -2.88 40.35 5.54
CA ASP A 247 -2.33 40.23 4.18
C ASP A 247 -2.64 38.81 3.68
N TRP A 248 -3.70 38.68 2.89
CA TRP A 248 -4.16 37.41 2.37
C TRP A 248 -3.10 36.78 1.49
N ASN A 249 -2.22 37.59 0.89
CA ASN A 249 -1.06 37.08 0.15
C ASN A 249 -0.09 36.37 1.11
N MET A 250 0.00 36.82 2.37
CA MET A 250 0.78 36.14 3.40
C MET A 250 0.13 34.82 3.85
N VAL A 251 -1.20 34.77 4.00
CA VAL A 251 -1.90 33.50 4.31
C VAL A 251 -1.83 32.53 3.13
N GLU A 252 -1.95 33.02 1.90
CA GLU A 252 -1.89 32.21 0.68
C GLU A 252 -0.47 31.70 0.41
N SER A 253 0.56 32.52 0.64
CA SER A 253 1.95 32.07 0.58
C SER A 253 2.30 31.05 1.66
N GLN A 254 1.78 31.20 2.89
CA GLN A 254 1.94 30.17 3.92
C GLN A 254 1.18 28.89 3.55
N LEU A 255 -0.06 29.01 3.05
CA LEU A 255 -0.85 27.86 2.60
C LEU A 255 -0.14 27.10 1.48
N GLU A 256 0.43 27.79 0.50
CA GLU A 256 1.19 27.19 -0.59
C GLU A 256 2.48 26.53 -0.08
N ARG A 257 3.11 27.12 0.95
CA ARG A 257 4.29 26.53 1.61
C ARG A 257 3.96 25.27 2.42
N PHE A 258 2.80 25.21 3.07
CA PHE A 258 2.37 24.04 3.87
C PHE A 258 1.66 22.96 3.02
N TYR A 259 0.91 23.37 2.01
CA TYR A 259 0.08 22.52 1.16
C TYR A 259 0.19 22.92 -0.33
N PRO A 260 1.33 22.66 -0.99
CA PRO A 260 1.55 23.05 -2.39
C PRO A 260 0.44 22.56 -3.33
N GLY A 261 -0.05 23.44 -4.20
CA GLY A 261 -1.08 23.20 -5.20
C GLY A 261 -2.49 22.94 -4.66
N PHE A 262 -2.74 23.17 -3.37
CA PHE A 262 -4.08 22.98 -2.79
C PHE A 262 -5.12 23.89 -3.44
N THR A 263 -4.78 25.17 -3.62
CA THR A 263 -5.64 26.18 -4.25
C THR A 263 -6.01 25.79 -5.68
N ASP A 264 -5.04 25.32 -6.45
CA ASP A 264 -5.23 24.84 -7.82
C ASP A 264 -6.13 23.60 -7.87
N ARG A 265 -5.87 22.61 -7.02
CA ARG A 265 -6.70 21.38 -6.96
C ARG A 265 -8.12 21.69 -6.50
N LEU A 266 -8.28 22.62 -5.55
CA LEU A 266 -9.59 23.11 -5.13
C LEU A 266 -10.31 23.82 -6.27
N PHE A 267 -9.59 24.59 -7.08
CA PHE A 267 -10.14 25.29 -8.24
C PHE A 267 -10.61 24.32 -9.34
N VAL A 268 -9.79 23.31 -9.67
CA VAL A 268 -10.14 22.29 -10.67
C VAL A 268 -11.36 21.48 -10.23
N ARG A 269 -11.44 21.10 -8.94
CA ARG A 269 -12.59 20.32 -8.43
C ARG A 269 -13.85 21.18 -8.24
N HIS A 270 -13.72 22.46 -7.88
CA HIS A 270 -14.85 23.33 -7.54
C HIS A 270 -14.71 24.75 -8.12
N PRO A 271 -14.90 24.91 -9.45
CA PRO A 271 -14.71 26.20 -10.12
C PRO A 271 -15.75 27.27 -9.73
N LYS A 272 -16.89 26.88 -9.16
CA LYS A 272 -17.98 27.79 -8.75
C LYS A 272 -17.74 28.50 -7.40
N LEU A 273 -16.60 28.27 -6.74
CA LEU A 273 -16.28 28.89 -5.46
C LEU A 273 -15.87 30.36 -5.64
N THR A 274 -16.47 31.24 -4.84
CA THR A 274 -16.09 32.66 -4.80
C THR A 274 -14.74 32.84 -4.10
N ALA A 275 -14.07 33.98 -4.31
CA ALA A 275 -12.83 34.30 -3.60
C ALA A 275 -12.97 34.19 -2.07
N ASN A 276 -14.12 34.57 -1.52
CA ASN A 276 -14.40 34.46 -0.08
C ASN A 276 -14.57 33.01 0.40
N ASP A 277 -15.10 32.12 -0.45
CA ASP A 277 -15.21 30.69 -0.18
C ASP A 277 -13.83 30.02 -0.17
N LYS A 278 -12.95 30.42 -1.11
CA LYS A 278 -11.56 29.94 -1.20
C LYS A 278 -10.76 30.33 0.04
N LYS A 279 -10.86 31.59 0.45
CA LYS A 279 -10.27 32.11 1.69
C LYS A 279 -10.72 31.32 2.92
N LEU A 280 -12.02 31.02 3.01
CA LEU A 280 -12.55 30.19 4.09
C LEU A 280 -12.00 28.76 4.03
N ALA A 281 -11.97 28.12 2.85
CA ALA A 281 -11.42 26.78 2.68
C ALA A 281 -9.93 26.70 3.05
N ALA A 282 -9.14 27.71 2.70
CA ALA A 282 -7.73 27.84 3.09
C ALA A 282 -7.56 27.88 4.61
N CYS A 283 -8.32 28.73 5.30
CA CYS A 283 -8.29 28.79 6.77
C CYS A 283 -8.68 27.46 7.42
N LEU A 284 -9.68 26.77 6.87
CA LEU A 284 -10.10 25.46 7.36
C LEU A 284 -9.04 24.38 7.10
N ARG A 285 -8.32 24.48 5.98
CA ARG A 285 -7.23 23.57 5.63
C ARG A 285 -6.02 23.75 6.55
N LEU A 286 -5.76 24.98 6.99
CA LEU A 286 -4.77 25.34 8.03
C LEU A 286 -5.22 24.93 9.45
N GLY A 287 -6.38 24.29 9.62
CA GLY A 287 -6.86 23.79 10.91
C GLY A 287 -7.50 24.85 11.81
N LEU A 288 -7.75 26.05 11.30
CA LEU A 288 -8.28 27.15 12.12
C LEU A 288 -9.72 26.90 12.57
N THR A 289 -9.96 27.20 13.84
CA THR A 289 -11.28 27.17 14.45
C THR A 289 -12.12 28.35 13.96
N SER A 290 -13.45 28.22 14.04
CA SER A 290 -14.35 29.31 13.63
C SER A 290 -14.17 30.59 14.45
N LYS A 291 -13.67 30.48 15.69
CA LYS A 291 -13.33 31.63 16.55
C LYS A 291 -12.08 32.35 16.05
N GLU A 292 -11.04 31.61 15.67
CA GLU A 292 -9.81 32.19 15.09
C GLU A 292 -10.09 32.82 13.72
N ILE A 293 -10.86 32.13 12.86
CA ILE A 293 -11.27 32.67 11.55
C ILE A 293 -12.10 33.95 11.71
N ALA A 294 -12.98 34.00 12.71
CA ALA A 294 -13.77 35.19 13.03
C ALA A 294 -12.86 36.37 13.41
N GLY A 295 -11.87 36.12 14.28
CA GLY A 295 -10.85 37.11 14.64
C GLY A 295 -10.01 37.57 13.45
N LEU A 296 -9.63 36.66 12.55
CA LEU A 296 -8.83 37.00 11.36
C LEU A 296 -9.60 37.81 10.31
N ARG A 297 -10.90 37.55 10.16
CA ARG A 297 -11.73 38.18 9.12
C ARG A 297 -12.55 39.35 9.64
N ASN A 298 -12.37 39.74 10.90
CA ASN A 298 -13.21 40.72 11.60
C ASN A 298 -14.72 40.41 11.44
N LEU A 299 -15.07 39.13 11.57
CA LEU A 299 -16.43 38.62 11.49
C LEU A 299 -16.85 38.09 12.86
N THR A 300 -18.16 37.89 13.07
CA THR A 300 -18.62 37.14 14.23
C THR A 300 -18.43 35.63 14.02
N CYS A 301 -18.18 34.88 15.09
CA CYS A 301 -18.08 33.41 15.04
C CYS A 301 -19.30 32.78 14.34
N GLN A 302 -20.51 33.30 14.63
CA GLN A 302 -21.74 32.87 13.99
C GLN A 302 -21.76 33.12 12.47
N SER A 303 -21.21 34.24 12.01
CA SER A 303 -21.07 34.53 10.58
C SER A 303 -20.16 33.53 9.87
N VAL A 304 -19.08 33.10 10.54
CA VAL A 304 -18.16 32.09 10.03
C VAL A 304 -18.84 30.72 9.95
N GLU A 305 -19.62 30.32 10.95
CA GLU A 305 -20.39 29.07 10.90
C GLU A 305 -21.41 29.07 9.75
N ILE A 306 -22.12 30.17 9.54
CA ILE A 306 -23.02 30.30 8.39
C ILE A 306 -22.24 30.20 7.07
N ALA A 307 -21.04 30.78 6.99
CA ALA A 307 -20.17 30.66 5.82
C ALA A 307 -19.69 29.21 5.60
N ARG A 308 -19.38 28.46 6.67
CA ARG A 308 -19.01 27.04 6.60
C ARG A 308 -20.15 26.17 6.07
N VAL A 309 -21.38 26.42 6.53
CA VAL A 309 -22.58 25.74 6.01
C VAL A 309 -22.79 26.04 4.52
N ARG A 310 -22.62 27.30 4.11
CA ARG A 310 -22.72 27.70 2.70
C ARG A 310 -21.63 27.04 1.84
N LEU A 311 -20.38 27.05 2.30
CA LEU A 311 -19.26 26.39 1.63
C LEU A 311 -19.54 24.90 1.46
N ARG A 312 -20.02 24.22 2.51
CA ARG A 312 -20.39 22.80 2.45
C ARG A 312 -21.45 22.51 1.38
N LYS A 313 -22.48 23.35 1.27
CA LYS A 313 -23.52 23.21 0.23
C LYS A 313 -22.92 23.37 -1.17
N LYS A 314 -22.03 24.36 -1.37
CA LYS A 314 -21.34 24.58 -2.64
C LYS A 314 -20.44 23.41 -3.05
N LEU A 315 -19.79 22.78 -2.07
CA LEU A 315 -18.96 21.58 -2.27
C LEU A 315 -19.78 20.27 -2.42
N LYS A 316 -21.11 20.34 -2.29
CA LYS A 316 -22.04 19.19 -2.38
C LYS A 316 -21.71 18.04 -1.41
N LEU A 317 -21.33 18.36 -0.17
CA LEU A 317 -20.91 17.35 0.81
C LEU A 317 -22.09 16.79 1.66
N PRO A 318 -22.26 15.46 1.74
CA PRO A 318 -23.30 14.81 2.57
C PRO A 318 -22.98 14.98 4.06
N ARG A 319 -24.00 15.00 4.94
CA ARG A 319 -23.87 15.33 6.39
C ARG A 319 -22.82 14.51 7.15
N GLN A 320 -22.53 13.28 6.72
CA GLN A 320 -21.56 12.40 7.40
C GLN A 320 -20.10 12.85 7.23
N ILE A 321 -19.76 13.56 6.15
CA ILE A 321 -18.36 13.94 5.87
C ILE A 321 -18.03 15.25 6.59
N ARG A 322 -17.02 15.26 7.47
CA ARG A 322 -16.53 16.52 8.06
C ARG A 322 -15.89 17.39 6.97
N LEU A 323 -16.27 18.67 6.93
CA LEU A 323 -15.79 19.62 5.93
C LEU A 323 -14.26 19.71 5.89
N VAL A 324 -13.62 19.70 7.07
CA VAL A 324 -12.16 19.72 7.21
C VAL A 324 -11.53 18.47 6.60
N ASN A 325 -12.05 17.27 6.90
CA ASN A 325 -11.53 16.02 6.36
C ASN A 325 -11.60 15.97 4.83
N TYR A 326 -12.68 16.50 4.25
CA TYR A 326 -12.79 16.59 2.79
C TYR A 326 -11.71 17.49 2.19
N LEU A 327 -11.53 18.69 2.76
CA LEU A 327 -10.50 19.63 2.31
C LEU A 327 -9.08 19.06 2.51
N SER A 328 -8.88 18.23 3.54
CA SER A 328 -7.60 17.53 3.74
C SER A 328 -7.25 16.51 2.65
N ASN A 329 -8.25 16.00 1.93
CA ASN A 329 -8.11 15.02 0.85
C ASN A 329 -8.15 15.66 -0.55
N ILE A 330 -8.09 17.00 -0.61
CA ILE A 330 -7.79 17.76 -1.83
C ILE A 330 -6.29 18.01 -1.83
#